data_AF-A0AAE0KTN6-F1
#
_entry.id   AF-A0AAE0KTN6-F1
#
_cell.length_a   1.000
_cell.length_b   1.000
_cell.length_c   1.000
_cell.angle_alpha   90.00
_cell.angle_beta   90.00
_cell.angle_gamma   90.00
#
_symmetry.space_group_name_H-M   'P 1'
#
loop_
_entity.id
_entity.type
_entity.pdbx_description
1 polymer ?
#
loop_
_entity_poly.entity_id
_entity_poly.type
_entity_poly.pdbx_seq_one_letter_code
_entity_poly.pdbx_strand_id
1 'polypeptide(L)'
;MRPVELLADILPANLKGKISTSDAVEVATEVFTALRNEIPFQQFISQLTAQGIEGVAAQFDAASKAKAVGNRAFSAGQYAKAAESYSTCLRALDAGTAEGRSLAAIVYANRAACVLRFETPEYAAAIEDASRAIEADPSYPKGWMRRARALEGCGRLREASDAAETALELARQATSDSRGSLMTDLAQLAERLRGLCCEPAGEDKPEPAAEPRTEPGGRSSPCSWDPHAGPAEEALLRAAAPGLRLQTSKTAGRYATAARELRAGEVVLRETEPLAAVVCKRRRANCCAWCFEAVAPWAVVPCARCAVPTYCSSKCREADSGPGAAASTHRGNHECGMPWAA
;
A
#
# COMPACT_ATOMS: atom_id res chain seq x y z
N MET A 1 -24.63 -6.57 -7.40
CA MET A 1 -25.41 -5.40 -6.98
C MET A 1 -24.43 -4.23 -6.87
N ARG A 2 -24.73 -3.06 -7.44
CA ARG A 2 -23.83 -1.89 -7.31
C ARG A 2 -23.91 -1.36 -5.87
N PRO A 3 -22.83 -0.80 -5.29
CA PRO A 3 -22.84 -0.26 -3.91
C PRO A 3 -23.98 0.74 -3.65
N VAL A 4 -24.41 1.47 -4.68
CA VAL A 4 -25.52 2.43 -4.64
C VAL A 4 -26.88 1.75 -4.46
N GLU A 5 -27.09 0.59 -5.09
CA GLU A 5 -28.35 -0.19 -4.96
C GLU A 5 -28.46 -0.79 -3.56
N LEU A 6 -27.33 -1.18 -2.97
CA LEU A 6 -27.26 -1.68 -1.60
C LEU A 6 -27.53 -0.61 -0.53
N LEU A 7 -26.94 0.57 -0.74
CA LEU A 7 -27.20 1.74 0.09
C LEU A 7 -28.68 2.08 0.07
N ALA A 8 -29.32 2.03 -1.10
CA ALA A 8 -30.76 2.22 -1.23
C ALA A 8 -31.57 1.15 -0.49
N ASP A 9 -31.06 -0.08 -0.36
CA ASP A 9 -31.73 -1.16 0.36
C ASP A 9 -31.65 -1.04 1.88
N ILE A 10 -30.54 -0.53 2.41
CA ILE A 10 -30.30 -0.39 3.86
C ILE A 10 -30.95 0.88 4.44
N LEU A 11 -31.30 1.86 3.60
CA LEU A 11 -31.95 3.08 4.07
C LEU A 11 -33.35 2.79 4.65
N PRO A 12 -33.74 3.43 5.76
CA PRO A 12 -35.09 3.33 6.32
C PRO A 12 -36.17 3.69 5.28
N ALA A 13 -37.32 3.00 5.32
CA ALA A 13 -38.37 3.15 4.30
C ALA A 13 -38.91 4.60 4.17
N ASN A 14 -38.93 5.34 5.27
CA ASN A 14 -39.25 6.77 5.31
C ASN A 14 -38.25 7.65 4.54
N LEU A 15 -36.98 7.24 4.44
CA LEU A 15 -35.96 7.92 3.62
C LEU A 15 -36.04 7.50 2.16
N LYS A 16 -36.31 6.22 1.86
CA LYS A 16 -36.49 5.74 0.47
C LYS A 16 -37.59 6.51 -0.26
N GLY A 17 -38.71 6.80 0.42
CA GLY A 17 -39.82 7.58 -0.15
C GLY A 17 -39.52 9.07 -0.37
N LYS A 18 -38.55 9.64 0.36
CA LYS A 18 -38.11 11.04 0.22
C LYS A 18 -37.08 11.22 -0.89
N ILE A 19 -36.22 10.23 -1.12
CA ILE A 19 -35.21 10.25 -2.20
C ILE A 19 -35.87 10.34 -3.58
N SER A 20 -37.10 9.84 -3.74
CA SER A 20 -37.85 9.93 -5.00
C SER A 20 -38.64 11.24 -5.19
N THR A 21 -38.73 12.10 -4.16
CA THR A 21 -39.70 13.21 -4.13
C THR A 21 -39.16 14.58 -3.71
N SER A 22 -37.94 14.68 -3.16
CA SER A 22 -37.39 15.93 -2.59
C SER A 22 -36.13 16.46 -3.29
N ASP A 23 -35.82 17.74 -3.02
CA ASP A 23 -34.64 18.46 -3.49
C ASP A 23 -33.33 17.86 -2.93
N ALA A 24 -32.31 17.71 -3.78
CA ALA A 24 -31.19 16.78 -3.55
C ALA A 24 -30.31 17.08 -2.32
N VAL A 25 -30.36 18.31 -1.79
CA VAL A 25 -29.50 18.78 -0.69
C VAL A 25 -30.07 18.45 0.69
N GLU A 26 -31.39 18.56 0.88
CA GLU A 26 -32.04 18.21 2.16
C GLU A 26 -32.02 16.70 2.38
N VAL A 27 -32.28 15.94 1.31
CA VAL A 27 -32.23 14.47 1.32
C VAL A 27 -30.85 13.96 1.72
N ALA A 28 -29.77 14.58 1.22
CA ALA A 28 -28.41 14.17 1.56
C ALA A 28 -28.11 14.35 3.06
N THR A 29 -28.60 15.43 3.67
CA THR A 29 -28.39 15.73 5.09
C THR A 29 -29.18 14.79 5.99
N GLU A 30 -30.44 14.49 5.64
CA GLU A 30 -31.27 13.53 6.37
C GLU A 30 -30.74 12.09 6.24
N VAL A 31 -30.32 11.68 5.04
CA VAL A 31 -29.66 10.38 4.80
C VAL A 31 -28.39 10.26 5.63
N PHE A 32 -27.55 11.30 5.65
CA PHE A 32 -26.34 11.30 6.48
C PHE A 32 -26.66 11.23 7.97
N THR A 33 -27.71 11.93 8.42
CA THR A 33 -28.15 11.93 9.82
C THR A 33 -28.70 10.57 10.24
N ALA A 34 -29.47 9.90 9.39
CA ALA A 34 -29.98 8.55 9.65
C ALA A 34 -28.89 7.48 9.60
N LEU A 35 -27.97 7.56 8.63
CA LEU A 35 -26.77 6.70 8.60
C LEU A 35 -25.86 6.91 9.82
N ARG A 36 -25.89 8.10 10.45
CA ARG A 36 -25.09 8.41 11.64
C ARG A 36 -25.78 8.01 12.96
N ASN A 37 -27.09 8.18 13.05
CA ASN A 37 -27.83 8.08 14.31
C ASN A 37 -28.72 6.81 14.40
N GLU A 38 -29.25 6.32 13.29
CA GLU A 38 -30.25 5.23 13.26
C GLU A 38 -29.66 3.89 12.80
N ILE A 39 -28.65 3.92 11.92
CA ILE A 39 -27.92 2.73 11.51
C ILE A 39 -26.55 2.78 12.20
N PRO A 40 -26.24 1.88 13.15
CA PRO A 40 -24.89 1.79 13.67
C PRO A 40 -23.94 1.60 12.49
N PHE A 41 -22.99 2.52 12.30
CA PHE A 41 -22.02 2.46 11.20
C PHE A 41 -21.43 1.05 11.03
N GLN A 42 -21.20 0.36 12.15
CA GLN A 42 -20.71 -1.01 12.17
C GLN A 42 -21.69 -2.05 11.63
N GLN A 43 -22.99 -1.88 11.84
CA GLN A 43 -24.03 -2.76 11.29
C GLN A 43 -24.19 -2.54 9.79
N PHE A 44 -24.12 -1.29 9.32
CA PHE A 44 -24.10 -0.94 7.89
C PHE A 44 -22.91 -1.58 7.18
N ILE A 45 -21.73 -1.41 7.77
CA ILE A 45 -20.46 -1.89 7.24
C ILE A 45 -20.41 -3.43 7.30
N SER A 46 -20.94 -4.08 8.34
CA SER A 46 -21.09 -5.54 8.42
C SER A 46 -22.00 -6.10 7.31
N GLN A 47 -23.17 -5.47 7.06
CA GLN A 47 -24.10 -5.86 6.00
C GLN A 47 -23.48 -5.75 4.60
N LEU A 48 -22.70 -4.68 4.35
CA LEU A 48 -21.94 -4.51 3.12
C LEU A 48 -20.98 -5.69 2.88
N THR A 49 -20.18 -6.06 3.89
CA THR A 49 -19.29 -7.22 3.80
C THR A 49 -20.03 -8.55 3.63
N ALA A 50 -21.13 -8.76 4.35
CA ALA A 50 -21.91 -10.00 4.26
C ALA A 50 -22.49 -10.23 2.86
N GLN A 51 -22.66 -9.16 2.08
CA GLN A 51 -23.13 -9.20 0.70
C GLN A 51 -21.98 -9.21 -0.32
N GLY A 52 -20.74 -9.45 0.14
CA GLY A 52 -19.54 -9.54 -0.70
C GLY A 52 -19.08 -8.20 -1.27
N ILE A 53 -19.54 -7.08 -0.71
CA ILE A 53 -19.08 -5.74 -1.09
C ILE A 53 -17.88 -5.40 -0.22
N GLU A 54 -16.71 -5.80 -0.69
CA GLU A 54 -15.42 -5.44 -0.11
C GLU A 54 -15.11 -3.96 -0.40
N GLY A 55 -14.53 -3.25 0.56
CA GLY A 55 -14.22 -1.82 0.45
C GLY A 55 -13.32 -1.52 -0.76
N VAL A 56 -13.45 -0.32 -1.37
CA VAL A 56 -12.72 0.16 -2.58
C VAL A 56 -12.10 -0.99 -3.40
N ALA A 57 -12.96 -1.84 -3.95
CA ALA A 57 -12.53 -3.02 -4.70
C ALA A 57 -11.51 -2.63 -5.78
N ALA A 58 -10.50 -3.48 -5.98
CA ALA A 58 -9.53 -3.33 -7.05
C ALA A 58 -10.27 -3.17 -8.39
N GLN A 59 -9.94 -2.11 -9.11
CA GLN A 59 -10.56 -1.79 -10.39
C GLN A 59 -9.58 -2.14 -11.49
N PHE A 60 -9.68 -3.36 -12.03
CA PHE A 60 -8.80 -3.82 -13.09
C PHE A 60 -8.76 -2.86 -14.28
N ASP A 61 -9.91 -2.29 -14.67
CA ASP A 61 -10.00 -1.28 -15.73
C ASP A 61 -9.23 0.01 -15.39
N ALA A 62 -9.32 0.47 -14.14
CA ALA A 62 -8.57 1.64 -13.68
C ALA A 62 -7.06 1.36 -13.67
N ALA A 63 -6.66 0.17 -13.22
CA ALA A 63 -5.27 -0.27 -13.25
C ALA A 63 -4.74 -0.35 -14.70
N SER A 64 -5.52 -0.93 -15.62
CA SER A 64 -5.17 -1.02 -17.04
C SER A 64 -5.00 0.36 -17.69
N LYS A 65 -5.91 1.30 -17.41
CA LYS A 65 -5.80 2.69 -17.85
C LYS A 65 -4.54 3.37 -17.30
N ALA A 66 -4.26 3.22 -16.01
CA ALA A 66 -3.08 3.80 -15.38
C ALA A 66 -1.77 3.25 -15.97
N LYS A 67 -1.71 1.93 -16.25
CA LYS A 67 -0.59 1.33 -17.00
C LYS A 67 -0.43 1.94 -18.39
N ALA A 68 -1.52 2.13 -19.13
CA ALA A 68 -1.46 2.71 -20.48
C ALA A 68 -0.97 4.17 -20.46
N VAL A 69 -1.36 4.95 -19.45
CA VAL A 69 -0.83 6.31 -19.23
C VAL A 69 0.66 6.27 -18.89
N GLY A 70 1.07 5.36 -17.99
CA GLY A 70 2.48 5.18 -17.63
C GLY A 70 3.35 4.81 -18.83
N ASN A 71 2.87 3.89 -19.69
CA ASN A 71 3.58 3.50 -20.92
C ASN A 71 3.77 4.68 -21.87
N ARG A 72 2.73 5.50 -22.08
CA ARG A 72 2.83 6.71 -22.90
C ARG A 72 3.85 7.71 -22.33
N ALA A 73 3.82 7.96 -21.03
CA ALA A 73 4.78 8.83 -20.36
C ALA A 73 6.21 8.28 -20.47
N PHE A 74 6.40 6.97 -20.36
CA PHE A 74 7.70 6.32 -20.52
C PHE A 74 8.26 6.50 -21.93
N SER A 75 7.43 6.29 -22.96
CA SER A 75 7.82 6.51 -24.36
C SER A 75 8.14 7.98 -24.66
N ALA A 76 7.49 8.91 -23.97
CA ALA A 76 7.77 10.35 -24.04
C ALA A 76 8.99 10.80 -23.22
N GLY A 77 9.72 9.88 -22.58
CA GLY A 77 10.88 10.20 -21.74
C GLY A 77 10.55 10.79 -20.37
N GLN A 78 9.28 10.86 -19.99
CA GLN A 78 8.82 11.43 -18.73
C GLN A 78 8.82 10.37 -17.62
N TYR A 79 10.00 9.90 -17.22
CA TYR A 79 10.14 8.73 -16.33
C TYR A 79 9.50 8.92 -14.95
N ALA A 80 9.60 10.11 -14.34
CA ALA A 80 9.00 10.38 -13.03
C ALA A 80 7.46 10.24 -13.07
N LYS A 81 6.82 10.82 -14.10
CA LYS A 81 5.36 10.71 -14.31
C LYS A 81 4.94 9.29 -14.65
N ALA A 82 5.76 8.57 -15.42
CA ALA A 82 5.52 7.16 -15.73
C ALA A 82 5.53 6.31 -14.44
N ALA A 83 6.52 6.52 -13.57
CA ALA A 83 6.65 5.80 -12.31
C ALA A 83 5.49 6.08 -11.33
N GLU A 84 4.97 7.32 -11.29
CA GLU A 84 3.76 7.67 -10.54
C GLU A 84 2.50 6.98 -11.10
N SER A 85 2.36 6.94 -12.43
CA SER A 85 1.24 6.26 -13.10
C SER A 85 1.26 4.75 -12.85
N TYR A 86 2.45 4.14 -12.87
CA TYR A 86 2.63 2.74 -12.49
C TYR A 86 2.31 2.49 -11.01
N SER A 87 2.65 3.42 -10.12
CA SER A 87 2.29 3.33 -8.69
C SER A 87 0.78 3.42 -8.49
N THR A 88 0.10 4.26 -9.26
CA THR A 88 -1.37 4.33 -9.29
C THR A 88 -1.99 3.04 -9.81
N CYS A 89 -1.39 2.43 -10.84
CA CYS A 89 -1.79 1.10 -11.31
C CYS A 89 -1.70 0.06 -10.20
N LEU A 90 -0.53 -0.05 -9.53
CA LEU A 90 -0.31 -1.00 -8.44
C LEU A 90 -1.28 -0.83 -7.27
N ARG A 91 -1.69 0.41 -6.94
CA ARG A 91 -2.70 0.68 -5.90
C ARG A 91 -4.11 0.18 -6.26
N ALA A 92 -4.42 0.09 -7.56
CA ALA A 92 -5.73 -0.34 -8.07
C ALA A 92 -5.79 -1.83 -8.39
N LEU A 93 -4.67 -2.57 -8.27
CA LEU A 93 -4.61 -4.01 -8.52
C LEU A 93 -4.95 -4.82 -7.28
N ASP A 94 -5.65 -5.94 -7.48
CA ASP A 94 -5.77 -7.00 -6.50
C ASP A 94 -4.69 -8.07 -6.77
N ALA A 95 -3.65 -8.07 -5.96
CA ALA A 95 -2.54 -9.03 -6.04
C ALA A 95 -2.93 -10.46 -5.62
N GLY A 96 -4.14 -10.67 -5.08
CA GLY A 96 -4.68 -12.00 -4.77
C GLY A 96 -5.06 -12.81 -6.02
N THR A 97 -5.39 -12.14 -7.13
CA THR A 97 -5.77 -12.78 -8.40
C THR A 97 -4.56 -13.13 -9.28
N ALA A 98 -4.69 -14.15 -10.15
CA ALA A 98 -3.61 -14.52 -11.07
C ALA A 98 -3.32 -13.40 -12.08
N GLU A 99 -4.38 -12.78 -12.62
CA GLU A 99 -4.31 -11.66 -13.55
C GLU A 99 -3.67 -10.44 -12.89
N GLY A 100 -4.04 -10.17 -11.62
CA GLY A 100 -3.46 -9.10 -10.82
C GLY A 100 -1.97 -9.31 -10.55
N ARG A 101 -1.55 -10.54 -10.20
CA ARG A 101 -0.12 -10.88 -10.03
C ARG A 101 0.68 -10.70 -11.32
N SER A 102 0.19 -11.23 -12.43
CA SER A 102 0.87 -11.10 -13.73
C SER A 102 1.00 -9.62 -14.14
N LEU A 103 -0.08 -8.84 -13.97
CA LEU A 103 -0.04 -7.41 -14.26
C LEU A 103 0.87 -6.64 -13.30
N ALA A 104 0.89 -6.99 -12.01
CA ALA A 104 1.80 -6.41 -11.03
C ALA A 104 3.27 -6.67 -11.42
N ALA A 105 3.63 -7.88 -11.85
CA ALA A 105 4.98 -8.20 -12.30
C ALA A 105 5.45 -7.29 -13.44
N ILE A 106 4.59 -7.10 -14.45
CA ILE A 106 4.85 -6.19 -15.58
C ILE A 106 5.04 -4.75 -15.10
N VAL A 107 4.14 -4.29 -14.22
CA VAL A 107 4.12 -2.89 -13.78
C VAL A 107 5.31 -2.57 -12.87
N TYR A 108 5.68 -3.48 -11.96
CA TYR A 108 6.89 -3.35 -11.15
C TYR A 108 8.15 -3.30 -12.02
N ALA A 109 8.28 -4.18 -13.02
CA ALA A 109 9.44 -4.14 -13.92
C ALA A 109 9.49 -2.86 -14.77
N ASN A 110 8.34 -2.32 -15.18
CA ASN A 110 8.27 -1.04 -15.88
C ASN A 110 8.62 0.14 -14.97
N ARG A 111 8.18 0.10 -13.70
CA ARG A 111 8.54 1.11 -12.70
C ARG A 111 10.04 1.08 -12.41
N ALA A 112 10.64 -0.09 -12.21
CA ALA A 112 12.10 -0.26 -12.12
C ALA A 112 12.82 0.34 -13.33
N ALA A 113 12.29 0.13 -14.54
CA ALA A 113 12.85 0.73 -15.75
C ALA A 113 12.83 2.27 -15.75
N CYS A 114 11.80 2.88 -15.15
CA CYS A 114 11.73 4.34 -15.00
C CYS A 114 12.80 4.83 -14.02
N VAL A 115 12.89 4.16 -12.88
CA VAL A 115 13.79 4.52 -11.78
C VAL A 115 15.26 4.47 -12.20
N LEU A 116 15.64 3.47 -13.02
CA LEU A 116 16.97 3.38 -13.63
C LEU A 116 17.28 4.50 -14.63
N ARG A 117 16.27 5.26 -15.08
CA ARG A 117 16.41 6.34 -16.07
C ARG A 117 16.16 7.73 -15.48
N PHE A 118 16.02 7.85 -14.17
CA PHE A 118 16.01 9.16 -13.52
C PHE A 118 17.35 9.87 -13.73
N GLU A 119 17.34 11.20 -13.57
CA GLU A 119 18.56 12.02 -13.63
C GLU A 119 19.61 11.51 -12.64
N THR A 120 19.15 11.13 -11.44
CA THR A 120 19.92 10.36 -10.46
C THR A 120 19.28 8.98 -10.31
N PRO A 121 19.87 7.91 -10.87
CA PRO A 121 19.31 6.57 -10.76
C PRO A 121 19.26 6.07 -9.32
N GLU A 122 18.08 5.64 -8.88
CA GLU A 122 17.87 5.07 -7.54
C GLU A 122 17.95 3.54 -7.61
N TYR A 123 19.18 3.01 -7.70
CA TYR A 123 19.41 1.58 -7.95
C TYR A 123 18.78 0.67 -6.89
N ALA A 124 18.83 1.05 -5.61
CA ALA A 124 18.21 0.27 -4.53
C ALA A 124 16.68 0.12 -4.71
N ALA A 125 16.00 1.21 -5.09
CA ALA A 125 14.57 1.18 -5.38
C ALA A 125 14.25 0.36 -6.64
N ALA A 126 15.11 0.43 -7.66
CA ALA A 126 14.97 -0.41 -8.85
C ALA A 126 15.18 -1.90 -8.57
N ILE A 127 16.11 -2.27 -7.67
CA ILE A 127 16.31 -3.66 -7.21
C ILE A 127 15.06 -4.13 -6.46
N GLU A 128 14.50 -3.30 -5.58
CA GLU A 128 13.28 -3.63 -4.82
C GLU A 128 12.09 -3.88 -5.75
N ASP A 129 11.85 -2.99 -6.72
CA ASP A 129 10.80 -3.18 -7.72
C ASP A 129 11.04 -4.40 -8.61
N ALA A 130 12.28 -4.64 -9.05
CA ALA A 130 12.60 -5.83 -9.84
C ALA A 130 12.39 -7.12 -9.04
N SER A 131 12.72 -7.10 -7.74
CA SER A 131 12.50 -8.24 -6.84
C SER A 131 11.02 -8.52 -6.64
N ARG A 132 10.19 -7.48 -6.46
CA ARG A 132 8.73 -7.62 -6.43
C ARG A 132 8.14 -8.13 -7.74
N ALA A 133 8.72 -7.73 -8.87
CA ALA A 133 8.31 -8.27 -10.16
C ALA A 133 8.55 -9.78 -10.24
N ILE A 134 9.70 -10.25 -9.74
CA ILE A 134 10.07 -11.67 -9.68
C ILE A 134 9.20 -12.43 -8.67
N GLU A 135 8.90 -11.85 -7.51
CA GLU A 135 7.99 -12.46 -6.53
C GLU A 135 6.57 -12.63 -7.09
N ALA A 136 6.09 -11.64 -7.87
CA ALA A 136 4.77 -11.68 -8.49
C ALA A 136 4.70 -12.68 -9.66
N ASP A 137 5.75 -12.77 -10.48
CA ASP A 137 5.89 -13.73 -11.56
C ASP A 137 7.38 -14.11 -11.77
N PRO A 138 7.83 -15.24 -11.20
CA PRO A 138 9.22 -15.68 -11.33
C PRO A 138 9.63 -16.01 -12.76
N SER A 139 8.66 -16.32 -13.63
CA SER A 139 8.91 -16.67 -15.03
C SER A 139 9.09 -15.45 -15.93
N TYR A 140 8.85 -14.24 -15.41
CA TYR A 140 8.87 -13.02 -16.19
C TYR A 140 10.30 -12.51 -16.47
N PRO A 141 10.86 -12.67 -17.69
CA PRO A 141 12.29 -12.44 -17.95
C PRO A 141 12.70 -10.98 -17.77
N LYS A 142 11.77 -10.05 -18.03
CA LYS A 142 12.04 -8.61 -17.88
C LYS A 142 12.22 -8.22 -16.41
N GLY A 143 11.60 -8.91 -15.44
CA GLY A 143 11.84 -8.67 -14.03
C GLY A 143 13.31 -8.91 -13.67
N TRP A 144 13.82 -10.08 -14.04
CA TRP A 144 15.23 -10.46 -13.88
C TRP A 144 16.19 -9.53 -14.62
N MET A 145 15.87 -9.15 -15.86
CA MET A 145 16.66 -8.17 -16.62
C MET A 145 16.81 -6.83 -15.90
N ARG A 146 15.72 -6.33 -15.28
CA ARG A 146 15.76 -5.07 -14.53
C ARG A 146 16.58 -5.20 -13.27
N ARG A 147 16.50 -6.35 -12.58
CA ARG A 147 17.33 -6.66 -11.41
C ARG A 147 18.82 -6.66 -11.79
N ALA A 148 19.19 -7.33 -12.88
CA ALA A 148 20.56 -7.36 -13.37
C ALA A 148 21.13 -5.96 -13.65
N ARG A 149 20.39 -5.12 -14.39
CA ARG A 149 20.83 -3.74 -14.69
C ARG A 149 20.93 -2.87 -13.44
N ALA A 150 20.06 -3.07 -12.46
CA ALA A 150 20.10 -2.31 -11.22
C ALA A 150 21.28 -2.73 -10.33
N LEU A 151 21.54 -4.04 -10.23
CA LEU A 151 22.69 -4.60 -9.52
C LEU A 151 24.02 -4.17 -10.16
N GLU A 152 24.07 -4.14 -11.50
CA GLU A 152 25.20 -3.62 -12.25
C GLU A 152 25.49 -2.16 -11.88
N GLY A 153 24.47 -1.31 -11.85
CA GLY A 153 24.60 0.09 -11.45
C GLY A 153 25.07 0.27 -10.00
N CYS A 154 24.77 -0.68 -9.12
CA CYS A 154 25.31 -0.75 -7.75
C CYS A 154 26.72 -1.35 -7.66
N GLY A 155 27.31 -1.85 -8.75
CA GLY A 155 28.59 -2.56 -8.73
C GLY A 155 28.53 -3.99 -8.21
N ARG A 156 27.33 -4.56 -7.99
CA ARG A 156 27.14 -5.96 -7.56
C ARG A 156 27.20 -6.91 -8.76
N LEU A 157 28.36 -6.97 -9.40
CA LEU A 157 28.55 -7.55 -10.73
C LEU A 157 28.23 -9.05 -10.79
N ARG A 158 28.62 -9.82 -9.77
CA ARG A 158 28.36 -11.26 -9.71
C ARG A 158 26.86 -11.58 -9.71
N GLU A 159 26.11 -10.95 -8.81
CA GLU A 159 24.65 -11.11 -8.75
C GLU A 159 23.95 -10.54 -9.99
N ALA A 160 24.51 -9.47 -10.58
CA ALA A 160 24.01 -8.95 -11.85
C ALA A 160 24.15 -9.99 -12.97
N SER A 161 25.30 -10.68 -13.03
CA SER A 161 25.57 -11.75 -13.99
C SER A 161 24.58 -12.90 -13.81
N ASP A 162 24.41 -13.41 -12.58
CA ASP A 162 23.48 -14.51 -12.29
C ASP A 162 22.03 -14.15 -12.67
N ALA A 163 21.60 -12.92 -12.37
CA ALA A 163 20.27 -12.43 -12.74
C ALA A 163 20.11 -12.29 -14.27
N ALA A 164 21.15 -11.87 -15.00
CA ALA A 164 21.13 -11.74 -16.45
C ALA A 164 21.07 -13.11 -17.14
N GLU A 165 21.81 -14.09 -16.63
CA GLU A 165 21.74 -15.49 -17.11
C GLU A 165 20.36 -16.09 -16.89
N THR A 166 19.81 -15.93 -15.69
CA THR A 166 18.44 -16.38 -15.37
C THR A 166 17.42 -15.74 -16.31
N ALA A 167 17.53 -14.43 -16.55
CA ALA A 167 16.66 -13.73 -17.49
C ALA A 167 16.77 -14.30 -18.91
N LEU A 168 17.98 -14.58 -19.38
CA LEU A 168 18.22 -15.13 -20.72
C LEU A 168 17.61 -16.53 -20.88
N GLU A 169 17.75 -17.37 -19.86
CA GLU A 169 17.19 -18.72 -19.88
C GLU A 169 15.65 -18.70 -19.92
N LEU A 170 15.02 -17.87 -19.08
CA LEU A 170 13.57 -17.68 -19.12
C LEU A 170 13.09 -17.11 -20.45
N ALA A 171 13.86 -16.19 -21.06
CA ALA A 171 13.54 -15.65 -22.37
C ALA A 171 13.62 -16.68 -23.51
N ARG A 172 14.48 -17.71 -23.40
CA ARG A 172 14.53 -18.83 -24.35
C ARG A 172 13.26 -19.68 -24.29
N GLN A 173 12.72 -19.85 -23.10
CA GLN A 173 11.54 -20.69 -22.84
C GLN A 173 10.22 -19.97 -23.13
N ALA A 174 10.23 -18.62 -23.15
CA ALA A 174 9.04 -17.83 -23.44
C ALA A 174 8.58 -17.95 -24.91
N THR A 175 7.27 -17.98 -25.14
CA THR A 175 6.66 -18.20 -26.46
C THR A 175 6.30 -16.91 -27.24
N SER A 176 6.69 -15.73 -26.74
CA SER A 176 6.21 -14.43 -27.26
C SER A 176 6.90 -13.93 -28.54
N ASP A 177 6.18 -13.18 -29.38
CA ASP A 177 6.68 -12.60 -30.64
C ASP A 177 7.86 -11.61 -30.49
N SER A 178 7.98 -10.95 -29.33
CA SER A 178 9.09 -10.01 -29.03
C SER A 178 10.35 -10.69 -28.48
N ARG A 179 10.42 -12.02 -28.51
CA ARG A 179 11.50 -12.83 -27.93
C ARG A 179 12.86 -12.54 -28.55
N GLY A 180 12.93 -12.32 -29.86
CA GLY A 180 14.20 -12.15 -30.58
C GLY A 180 15.04 -10.99 -30.06
N SER A 181 14.49 -9.77 -30.07
CA SER A 181 15.19 -8.58 -29.57
C SER A 181 15.53 -8.67 -28.08
N LEU A 182 14.61 -9.18 -27.25
CA LEU A 182 14.87 -9.34 -25.82
C LEU A 182 16.00 -10.34 -25.54
N MET A 183 16.04 -11.46 -26.26
CA MET A 183 17.11 -12.44 -26.13
C MET A 183 18.46 -11.90 -26.57
N THR A 184 18.52 -11.12 -27.64
CA THR A 184 19.77 -10.47 -28.09
C THR A 184 20.28 -9.51 -27.01
N ASP A 185 19.43 -8.64 -26.47
CA ASP A 185 19.79 -7.71 -25.40
C ASP A 185 20.28 -8.44 -24.15
N LEU A 186 19.62 -9.54 -23.78
CA LEU A 186 19.97 -10.35 -22.61
C LEU A 186 21.27 -11.12 -22.80
N ALA A 187 21.52 -11.66 -23.99
CA ALA A 187 22.77 -12.35 -24.32
C ALA A 187 23.95 -11.38 -24.25
N GLN A 188 23.80 -10.18 -24.82
CA GLN A 188 24.83 -9.13 -24.73
C GLN A 188 25.07 -8.68 -23.29
N LEU A 189 24.00 -8.53 -22.50
CA LEU A 189 24.11 -8.16 -21.09
C LEU A 189 24.84 -9.24 -20.27
N ALA A 190 24.43 -10.50 -20.41
CA ALA A 190 25.01 -11.63 -19.69
C ALA A 190 26.49 -11.84 -20.04
N GLU A 191 26.84 -11.78 -21.33
CA GLU A 191 28.24 -11.92 -21.77
C GLU A 191 29.12 -10.81 -21.22
N ARG A 192 28.65 -9.56 -21.30
CA ARG A 192 29.38 -8.41 -20.78
C ARG A 192 29.59 -8.49 -19.27
N LEU A 193 28.55 -8.86 -18.51
CA LEU A 193 28.65 -9.01 -17.06
C LEU A 193 29.57 -10.18 -16.67
N ARG A 194 29.51 -11.30 -17.39
CA ARG A 194 30.42 -12.43 -17.21
C ARG A 194 31.88 -12.01 -17.42
N GLY A 195 32.15 -11.24 -18.47
CA GLY A 195 33.48 -10.68 -18.77
C GLY A 195 34.01 -9.71 -17.72
N LEU A 196 33.14 -9.02 -16.97
CA LEU A 196 33.52 -8.13 -15.87
C LEU A 196 33.76 -8.88 -14.55
N CYS A 197 33.25 -10.11 -14.41
CA CYS A 197 33.39 -10.91 -13.19
C CYS A 197 34.67 -11.78 -13.14
N CYS A 198 35.43 -11.87 -14.24
CA CYS A 198 36.61 -12.73 -14.35
C CYS A 198 37.96 -12.02 -14.07
N GLU A 199 37.95 -10.79 -13.54
CA GLU A 199 39.14 -10.21 -12.89
C GLU A 199 39.28 -10.71 -11.44
N PRO A 200 40.50 -10.93 -10.92
CA PRO A 200 40.70 -11.55 -9.62
C PRO A 200 40.06 -10.72 -8.51
N ALA A 201 39.15 -11.37 -7.78
CA ALA A 201 38.38 -10.82 -6.68
C ALA A 201 39.27 -10.17 -5.62
N GLY A 202 39.25 -8.84 -5.55
CA GLY A 202 39.54 -8.15 -4.30
C GLY A 202 38.43 -8.51 -3.31
N GLU A 203 38.84 -9.04 -2.16
CA GLU A 203 38.05 -9.41 -0.97
C GLU A 203 36.57 -9.00 -1.02
N ASP A 204 35.68 -10.01 -0.97
CA ASP A 204 34.25 -9.84 -0.72
C ASP A 204 34.07 -8.94 0.51
N LYS A 205 33.82 -7.65 0.29
CA LYS A 205 33.37 -6.77 1.35
C LYS A 205 32.06 -7.35 1.84
N PRO A 206 31.93 -7.63 3.15
CA PRO A 206 30.66 -8.11 3.69
C PRO A 206 29.56 -7.13 3.32
N GLU A 207 28.47 -7.73 2.84
CA GLU A 207 27.17 -7.14 2.57
C GLU A 207 26.94 -5.84 3.36
N PRO A 208 26.84 -4.65 2.73
CA PRO A 208 25.97 -3.65 3.29
C PRO A 208 24.58 -4.21 3.06
N ALA A 209 24.03 -4.86 4.09
CA ALA A 209 22.61 -5.20 4.16
C ALA A 209 21.87 -4.01 3.59
N ALA A 210 21.12 -4.21 2.49
CA ALA A 210 20.49 -3.15 1.71
C ALA A 210 20.14 -2.01 2.65
N GLU A 211 20.96 -0.95 2.65
CA GLU A 211 20.85 0.04 3.72
C GLU A 211 19.39 0.48 3.64
N PRO A 212 18.60 0.30 4.73
CA PRO A 212 17.28 0.87 4.75
C PRO A 212 17.49 2.31 4.32
N ARG A 213 16.82 2.74 3.22
CA ARG A 213 16.95 4.08 2.62
C ARG A 213 17.45 4.99 3.71
N THR A 214 18.73 5.42 3.63
CA THR A 214 19.41 6.18 4.69
C THR A 214 18.35 7.02 5.35
N GLU A 215 18.05 6.70 6.62
CA GLU A 215 16.94 7.34 7.33
C GLU A 215 17.02 8.82 6.95
N PRO A 216 16.00 9.38 6.27
CA PRO A 216 16.12 10.72 5.74
C PRO A 216 16.53 11.59 6.92
N GLY A 217 17.79 12.05 6.89
CA GLY A 217 18.56 12.35 8.09
C GLY A 217 17.69 13.08 9.08
N GLY A 218 17.49 12.46 10.25
CA GLY A 218 16.54 12.82 11.29
C GLY A 218 15.98 14.22 11.13
N ARG A 219 14.96 14.37 10.29
CA ARG A 219 14.02 15.46 10.48
C ARG A 219 13.17 14.98 11.62
N SER A 220 13.71 15.14 12.83
CA SER A 220 12.97 14.95 14.05
C SER A 220 11.64 15.63 13.85
N SER A 221 10.57 14.84 13.88
CA SER A 221 9.26 15.38 14.15
C SER A 221 9.45 16.39 15.29
N PRO A 222 8.98 17.63 15.18
CA PRO A 222 9.08 18.59 16.28
C PRO A 222 8.37 18.06 17.55
N CYS A 223 7.57 17.00 17.42
CA CYS A 223 7.02 16.23 18.52
C CYS A 223 7.99 15.12 18.96
N SER A 224 8.39 15.15 20.23
CA SER A 224 9.06 14.06 20.95
C SER A 224 8.15 12.85 21.22
N TRP A 225 6.93 12.87 20.69
CA TRP A 225 5.91 11.85 20.88
C TRP A 225 6.08 10.74 19.85
N ASP A 226 6.20 9.51 20.35
CA ASP A 226 6.32 8.30 19.53
C ASP A 226 4.92 7.72 19.23
N PRO A 227 4.46 7.73 17.97
CA PRO A 227 3.16 7.18 17.56
C PRO A 227 3.03 5.68 17.79
N HIS A 228 4.13 4.96 18.04
CA HIS A 228 4.17 3.52 18.26
C HIS A 228 4.45 3.13 19.72
N ALA A 229 4.61 4.10 20.62
CA ALA A 229 4.90 3.85 22.04
C ALA A 229 3.69 3.31 22.80
N GLY A 230 3.53 2.00 22.80
CA GLY A 230 2.71 1.27 23.78
C GLY A 230 1.20 1.52 23.70
N PRO A 231 0.39 0.83 24.53
CA PRO A 231 -1.02 0.66 24.25
C PRO A 231 -1.74 1.98 24.43
N ALA A 232 -2.20 2.55 23.31
CA ALA A 232 -3.15 3.65 23.27
C ALA A 232 -4.34 3.43 24.23
N GLU A 233 -4.68 2.18 24.56
CA GLU A 233 -5.70 1.84 25.56
C GLU A 233 -5.35 2.28 26.98
N GLU A 234 -4.12 2.09 27.45
CA GLU A 234 -3.73 2.51 28.81
C GLU A 234 -3.61 4.04 28.89
N ALA A 235 -3.13 4.68 27.83
CA ALA A 235 -3.13 6.13 27.70
C ALA A 235 -4.56 6.70 27.61
N LEU A 236 -5.47 6.03 26.89
CA LEU A 236 -6.88 6.39 26.80
C LEU A 236 -7.59 6.17 28.14
N LEU A 237 -7.26 5.12 28.90
CA LEU A 237 -7.76 4.89 30.27
C LEU A 237 -7.27 5.98 31.23
N ARG A 238 -6.01 6.43 31.11
CA ARG A 238 -5.49 7.56 31.89
C ARG A 238 -6.16 8.89 31.51
N ALA A 239 -6.47 9.08 30.23
CA ALA A 239 -7.14 10.27 29.71
C ALA A 239 -8.66 10.29 30.03
N ALA A 240 -9.28 9.11 30.17
CA ALA A 240 -10.68 8.95 30.51
C ALA A 240 -10.92 9.29 31.98
N ALA A 241 -11.99 10.04 32.24
CA ALA A 241 -12.40 10.34 33.59
C ALA A 241 -12.84 9.07 34.33
N PRO A 242 -12.75 9.03 35.68
CA PRO A 242 -13.23 7.90 36.48
C PRO A 242 -14.70 7.53 36.26
N GLY A 243 -15.49 8.45 35.70
CA GLY A 243 -16.89 8.23 35.34
C GLY A 243 -17.10 7.47 34.03
N LEU A 244 -16.04 7.16 33.26
CA LEU A 244 -16.09 6.38 32.03
C LEU A 244 -15.40 5.04 32.20
N ARG A 245 -15.96 4.03 31.53
CA ARG A 245 -15.37 2.69 31.40
C ARG A 245 -15.23 2.38 29.92
N LEU A 246 -14.02 2.07 29.48
CA LEU A 246 -13.81 1.54 28.14
C LEU A 246 -14.28 0.07 28.11
N GLN A 247 -14.97 -0.28 27.03
CA GLN A 247 -15.50 -1.61 26.77
C GLN A 247 -15.28 -1.98 25.32
N THR A 248 -15.36 -3.27 25.04
CA THR A 248 -15.22 -3.81 23.70
C THR A 248 -16.38 -4.75 23.42
N SER A 249 -16.99 -4.64 22.24
CA SER A 249 -18.02 -5.57 21.79
C SER A 249 -17.77 -5.96 20.35
N LYS A 250 -18.36 -7.10 19.95
CA LYS A 250 -18.27 -7.59 18.58
C LYS A 250 -18.93 -6.64 17.57
N THR A 251 -19.96 -5.90 17.99
CA THR A 251 -20.75 -5.05 17.12
C THR A 251 -20.28 -3.61 17.08
N ALA A 252 -19.77 -3.07 18.20
CA ALA A 252 -19.35 -1.67 18.28
C ALA A 252 -17.83 -1.48 18.25
N GLY A 253 -17.05 -2.56 18.30
CA GLY A 253 -15.61 -2.47 18.50
C GLY A 253 -15.30 -1.91 19.90
N ARG A 254 -14.36 -0.96 19.99
CA ARG A 254 -14.04 -0.24 21.23
C ARG A 254 -15.00 0.94 21.44
N TYR A 255 -15.60 1.03 22.62
CA TYR A 255 -16.51 2.12 23.01
C TYR A 255 -16.36 2.46 24.49
N ALA A 256 -16.95 3.57 24.93
CA ALA A 256 -16.95 3.97 26.32
C ALA A 256 -18.37 4.00 26.88
N THR A 257 -18.55 3.56 28.13
CA THR A 257 -19.81 3.61 28.87
C THR A 257 -19.67 4.45 30.13
N ALA A 258 -20.74 5.13 30.51
CA ALA A 258 -20.78 5.82 31.79
C ALA A 258 -20.80 4.78 32.92
N ALA A 259 -19.78 4.81 33.79
CA ALA A 259 -19.70 3.98 34.99
C ALA A 259 -20.57 4.52 36.14
N ARG A 260 -21.02 5.77 36.02
CA ARG A 260 -21.92 6.47 36.93
C ARG A 260 -22.66 7.58 36.18
N GLU A 261 -23.59 8.23 36.85
CA GLU A 261 -24.20 9.46 36.36
C GLU A 261 -23.13 10.55 36.18
N LEU A 262 -23.10 11.13 34.98
CA LEU A 262 -22.19 12.21 34.59
C LEU A 262 -22.94 13.53 34.64
N ARG A 263 -22.37 14.54 35.29
CA ARG A 263 -23.03 15.85 35.42
C ARG A 263 -22.73 16.73 34.21
N ALA A 264 -23.66 17.62 33.88
CA ALA A 264 -23.43 18.63 32.86
C ALA A 264 -22.20 19.48 33.22
N GLY A 265 -21.29 19.67 32.25
CA GLY A 265 -20.03 20.40 32.44
C GLY A 265 -18.87 19.57 32.97
N GLU A 266 -19.07 18.28 33.27
CA GLU A 266 -17.99 17.39 33.69
C GLU A 266 -17.05 17.04 32.52
N VAL A 267 -15.74 17.07 32.77
CA VAL A 267 -14.74 16.65 31.79
C VAL A 267 -14.63 15.13 31.82
N VAL A 268 -15.07 14.48 30.75
CA VAL A 268 -15.13 13.03 30.63
C VAL A 268 -13.88 12.44 29.96
N LEU A 269 -13.20 13.22 29.12
CA LEU A 269 -11.95 12.82 28.49
C LEU A 269 -11.05 14.05 28.39
N ARG A 270 -9.81 13.94 28.85
CA ARG A 270 -8.79 14.97 28.71
C ARG A 270 -7.57 14.36 28.05
N GLU A 271 -7.42 14.61 26.76
CA GLU A 271 -6.23 14.24 26.02
C GLU A 271 -5.08 15.17 26.41
N THR A 272 -4.15 14.68 27.23
CA THR A 272 -2.95 15.42 27.66
C THR A 272 -1.76 15.18 26.73
N GLU A 273 -1.73 14.01 26.09
CA GLU A 273 -0.75 13.61 25.07
C GLU A 273 -1.51 13.00 23.89
N PRO A 274 -0.99 13.10 22.65
CA PRO A 274 -1.65 12.51 21.49
C PRO A 274 -1.85 10.99 21.68
N LEU A 275 -3.05 10.49 21.39
CA LEU A 275 -3.36 9.06 21.58
C LEU A 275 -3.21 8.23 20.29
N ALA A 276 -3.27 8.89 19.14
CA ALA A 276 -3.11 8.28 17.83
C ALA A 276 -2.64 9.30 16.79
N ALA A 277 -1.97 8.83 15.76
CA ALA A 277 -1.64 9.61 14.58
C ALA A 277 -2.24 8.98 13.33
N VAL A 278 -2.76 9.82 12.44
CA VAL A 278 -3.32 9.40 11.16
C VAL A 278 -2.78 10.27 10.05
N VAL A 279 -2.40 9.64 8.93
CA VAL A 279 -1.99 10.39 7.74
C VAL A 279 -3.21 11.09 7.14
N CYS A 280 -3.16 12.42 7.08
CA CYS A 280 -4.20 13.23 6.46
C CYS A 280 -4.48 12.77 5.02
N LYS A 281 -5.74 12.82 4.58
CA LYS A 281 -6.16 12.33 3.24
C LYS A 281 -5.30 12.87 2.09
N ARG A 282 -4.91 14.15 2.15
CA ARG A 282 -4.08 14.83 1.15
C ARG A 282 -2.62 14.35 1.11
N ARG A 283 -2.15 13.69 2.18
CA ARG A 283 -0.77 13.21 2.36
C ARG A 283 -0.61 11.71 2.12
N ARG A 284 -1.70 10.93 2.05
CA ARG A 284 -1.66 9.45 1.92
C ARG A 284 -0.90 8.94 0.70
N ALA A 285 -0.81 9.75 -0.36
CA ALA A 285 -0.06 9.38 -1.55
C ALA A 285 1.46 9.53 -1.40
N ASN A 286 1.91 10.33 -0.41
CA ASN A 286 3.29 10.81 -0.28
C ASN A 286 3.84 10.67 1.14
N CYS A 287 3.15 9.93 2.02
CA CYS A 287 3.59 9.65 3.38
C CYS A 287 3.35 8.17 3.66
N CYS A 288 4.32 7.54 4.33
CA CYS A 288 4.18 6.19 4.81
C CYS A 288 3.08 6.14 5.88
N ALA A 289 2.16 5.18 5.78
CA ALA A 289 1.09 5.00 6.75
C ALA A 289 1.59 4.53 8.12
N TRP A 290 2.74 3.83 8.14
CA TRP A 290 3.37 3.34 9.37
C TRP A 290 4.30 4.40 10.01
N CYS A 291 5.48 4.64 9.43
CA CYS A 291 6.46 5.55 10.03
C CYS A 291 6.22 7.04 9.77
N PHE A 292 5.13 7.43 9.09
CA PHE A 292 4.79 8.82 8.75
C PHE A 292 5.78 9.58 7.85
N GLU A 293 6.92 8.98 7.52
CA GLU A 293 7.93 9.60 6.66
C GLU A 293 7.42 9.92 5.27
N ALA A 294 7.96 11.00 4.70
CA ALA A 294 7.66 11.38 3.33
C ALA A 294 8.17 10.30 2.36
N VAL A 295 7.31 9.87 1.44
CA VAL A 295 7.62 8.90 0.40
C VAL A 295 7.38 9.55 -0.94
N ALA A 296 8.33 9.40 -1.86
CA ALA A 296 8.11 9.85 -3.22
C ALA A 296 6.89 9.12 -3.82
N PRO A 297 6.00 9.80 -4.56
CA PRO A 297 4.76 9.20 -5.07
C PRO A 297 4.97 7.92 -5.90
N TRP A 298 6.14 7.81 -6.54
CA TRP A 298 6.54 6.66 -7.35
C TRP A 298 7.16 5.50 -6.54
N ALA A 299 7.64 5.77 -5.33
CA ALA A 299 8.42 4.83 -4.52
C ALA A 299 7.57 4.13 -3.44
N VAL A 300 6.25 4.22 -3.58
CA VAL A 300 5.26 3.71 -2.63
C VAL A 300 5.04 2.21 -2.81
N VAL A 301 4.83 1.55 -1.68
CA VAL A 301 4.35 0.17 -1.59
C VAL A 301 2.87 0.22 -1.22
N PRO A 302 1.95 -0.29 -2.04
CA PRO A 302 0.54 -0.33 -1.66
C PRO A 302 0.29 -1.39 -0.59
N CYS A 303 -0.77 -1.20 0.18
CA CYS A 303 -1.35 -2.26 1.00
C CYS A 303 -1.79 -3.44 0.13
N ALA A 304 -1.66 -4.65 0.66
CA ALA A 304 -2.06 -5.87 -0.05
C ALA A 304 -3.60 -6.06 -0.13
N ARG A 305 -4.36 -5.35 0.70
CA ARG A 305 -5.81 -5.54 0.86
C ARG A 305 -6.66 -4.34 0.45
N CYS A 306 -6.07 -3.14 0.34
CA CYS A 306 -6.84 -1.96 -0.04
C CYS A 306 -5.96 -0.92 -0.77
N ALA A 307 -6.61 0.03 -1.45
CA ALA A 307 -5.95 1.06 -2.25
C ALA A 307 -5.47 2.30 -1.46
N VAL A 308 -5.65 2.33 -0.14
CA VAL A 308 -5.61 3.58 0.66
C VAL A 308 -4.26 3.85 1.33
N PRO A 309 -3.76 3.00 2.25
CA PRO A 309 -2.47 3.23 2.86
C PRO A 309 -1.35 2.84 1.90
N THR A 310 -0.27 3.60 1.98
CA THR A 310 0.96 3.32 1.25
C THR A 310 2.14 3.38 2.19
N TYR A 311 3.20 2.64 1.86
CA TYR A 311 4.35 2.46 2.74
C TYR A 311 5.65 2.81 2.00
N CYS A 312 6.67 3.18 2.77
CA CYS A 312 8.00 3.42 2.21
C CYS A 312 8.73 2.11 1.84
N SER A 313 8.33 0.99 2.45
CA SER A 313 8.97 -0.32 2.31
C SER A 313 8.00 -1.47 2.63
N SER A 314 8.33 -2.69 2.22
CA SER A 314 7.61 -3.91 2.64
C SER A 314 7.65 -4.08 4.16
N LYS A 315 8.78 -3.73 4.82
CA LYS A 315 8.92 -3.78 6.28
C LYS A 315 7.89 -2.90 6.99
N CYS A 316 7.70 -1.67 6.54
CA CYS A 316 6.68 -0.77 7.10
C CYS A 316 5.26 -1.28 6.84
N ARG A 317 5.00 -1.85 5.66
CA ARG A 317 3.70 -2.49 5.35
C ARG A 317 3.44 -3.67 6.29
N GLU A 318 4.43 -4.52 6.50
CA GLU A 318 4.34 -5.69 7.36
C GLU A 318 4.28 -5.32 8.84
N ALA A 319 4.98 -4.28 9.28
CA ALA A 319 4.88 -3.76 10.64
C ALA A 319 3.47 -3.21 10.91
N ASP A 320 2.89 -2.49 9.95
CA ASP A 320 1.49 -2.03 10.02
C ASP A 320 0.49 -3.19 10.01
N SER A 321 0.83 -4.27 9.29
CA SER A 321 0.00 -5.48 9.17
C SER A 321 0.18 -6.49 10.32
N GLY A 322 1.33 -6.46 11.01
CA GLY A 322 1.78 -7.29 12.14
C GLY A 322 2.02 -8.79 11.85
N PRO A 323 3.09 -9.43 12.38
CA PRO A 323 3.15 -10.87 12.57
C PRO A 323 2.40 -11.20 13.87
N GLY A 324 1.12 -11.56 13.75
CA GLY A 324 0.26 -11.84 14.90
C GLY A 324 -0.19 -10.57 15.65
N ALA A 325 -1.23 -9.90 15.14
CA ALA A 325 -2.25 -9.12 15.88
C ALA A 325 -1.85 -8.22 17.08
N ALA A 326 -0.60 -7.81 17.28
CA ALA A 326 -0.17 -7.22 18.55
C ALA A 326 0.52 -5.85 18.47
N ALA A 327 0.94 -5.35 17.30
CA ALA A 327 1.80 -4.17 17.22
C ALA A 327 1.28 -2.95 16.44
N SER A 328 0.13 -3.00 15.77
CA SER A 328 -0.56 -1.77 15.33
C SER A 328 -1.71 -1.44 16.29
N THR A 329 -2.12 -0.18 16.34
CA THR A 329 -3.35 0.29 17.02
C THR A 329 -4.64 -0.38 16.50
N HIS A 330 -4.49 -1.32 15.56
CA HIS A 330 -5.48 -2.18 14.93
C HIS A 330 -5.27 -3.64 15.37
N ARG A 331 -5.39 -3.91 16.68
CA ARG A 331 -5.46 -5.29 17.18
C ARG A 331 -6.77 -5.95 16.72
N GLY A 332 -6.61 -7.02 15.93
CA GLY A 332 -7.64 -8.02 15.64
C GLY A 332 -8.47 -7.71 14.40
N ASN A 333 -8.33 -8.53 13.35
CA ASN A 333 -9.19 -8.71 12.16
C ASN A 333 -9.79 -7.49 11.44
N HIS A 334 -9.55 -6.27 11.88
CA HIS A 334 -10.33 -5.10 11.52
C HIS A 334 -9.38 -3.92 11.34
N GLU A 335 -9.42 -3.36 10.12
CA GLU A 335 -8.74 -2.15 9.64
C GLU A 335 -7.24 -2.37 9.33
N CYS A 336 -6.82 -2.70 8.12
CA CYS A 336 -7.14 -2.01 6.87
C CYS A 336 -8.19 -2.72 5.99
N GLY A 337 -9.29 -2.02 5.69
CA GLY A 337 -10.14 -2.37 4.55
C GLY A 337 -10.95 -3.68 4.59
N MET A 338 -11.27 -4.24 5.78
CA MET A 338 -12.23 -5.37 5.99
C MET A 338 -11.75 -6.77 5.53
N PRO A 339 -12.14 -7.91 6.20
CA PRO A 339 -13.51 -8.31 6.53
C PRO A 339 -13.81 -8.47 8.03
N TRP A 340 -15.03 -8.08 8.40
CA TRP A 340 -15.65 -8.26 9.72
C TRP A 340 -16.47 -9.54 9.72
N ALA A 341 -15.81 -10.66 10.01
CA ALA A 341 -16.35 -11.93 10.52
C ALA A 341 -15.13 -12.81 10.87
N ALA A 342 -15.07 -13.56 11.98
CA ALA A 342 -16.10 -14.38 12.62
C ALA A 342 -16.20 -14.20 14.15
#